data_AF-A0A0F9GW76-F1
#
_entry.id   AF-A0A0F9GW76-F1
#
_cell.length_a   1.000
_cell.length_b   1.000
_cell.length_c   1.000
_cell.angle_alpha   90.00
_cell.angle_beta   90.00
_cell.angle_gamma   90.00
#
_symmetry.space_group_name_H-M   'P 1'
#
loop_
_entity.id
_entity.type
_entity.pdbx_description
1 polymer ?
#
loop_
_entity_poly.entity_id
_entity_poly.type
_entity_poly.pdbx_seq_one_letter_code
_entity_poly.pdbx_strand_id
1 'polypeptide(L)'
;KDLLCYPQFADFIGKELVPWAQENYNISSNPAHSVLVGSSSGGLAASFIGFRHPKTFRNILSQSGYYLWYPGYPWFQHSLKYYGEDYVRWWSKKEEKEEEWLTRQYLQSEKLDLKFYLNVGHLETRAIKPIRNFQEMLQEKGYTHFYEEYPGGHEYIAWRTYLPEGLIYLIGLQ
;
A
#
# COMPACT_ATOMS: atom_id res chain seq x y z
N LYS A 1 0.17 -13.07 -5.47
CA LYS A 1 1.29 -12.60 -6.31
C LYS A 1 1.19 -11.09 -6.43
N ASP A 2 0.20 -10.60 -7.18
CA ASP A 2 0.10 -9.21 -7.63
C ASP A 2 0.16 -8.14 -6.53
N LEU A 3 -0.29 -8.49 -5.32
CA LEU A 3 -0.31 -7.59 -4.17
C LEU A 3 1.07 -7.36 -3.50
N LEU A 4 2.12 -8.09 -3.90
CA LEU A 4 3.46 -7.99 -3.32
C LEU A 4 4.37 -7.07 -4.12
N CYS A 5 3.99 -5.79 -4.19
CA CYS A 5 4.75 -4.73 -4.85
C CYS A 5 5.15 -5.01 -6.31
N TYR A 6 4.30 -5.69 -7.09
CA TYR A 6 4.59 -5.95 -8.51
C TYR A 6 4.24 -4.72 -9.37
N PRO A 7 5.21 -4.09 -10.06
CA PRO A 7 5.00 -2.94 -10.93
C PRO A 7 3.98 -3.18 -12.03
N GLN A 8 3.93 -4.38 -12.62
CA GLN A 8 3.02 -4.68 -13.71
C GLN A 8 1.57 -4.61 -13.26
N PHE A 9 1.27 -5.07 -12.04
CA PHE A 9 -0.06 -4.94 -11.48
C PHE A 9 -0.39 -3.49 -11.15
N ALA A 10 0.56 -2.75 -10.56
CA ALA A 10 0.36 -1.32 -10.29
C ALA A 10 0.13 -0.52 -11.57
N ASP A 11 0.92 -0.79 -12.62
CA ASP A 11 0.80 -0.16 -13.92
C ASP A 11 -0.54 -0.49 -14.58
N PHE A 12 -1.00 -1.76 -14.51
CA PHE A 12 -2.34 -2.13 -14.96
C PHE A 12 -3.43 -1.32 -14.25
N ILE A 13 -3.37 -1.21 -12.91
CA ILE A 13 -4.35 -0.44 -12.14
C ILE A 13 -4.32 1.05 -12.52
N GLY A 14 -3.14 1.67 -12.54
CA GLY A 14 -3.00 3.12 -12.70
C GLY A 14 -3.03 3.63 -14.14
N LYS A 15 -2.71 2.80 -15.14
CA LYS A 15 -2.59 3.19 -16.55
C LYS A 15 -3.60 2.53 -17.47
N GLU A 16 -4.28 1.47 -17.04
CA GLU A 16 -5.26 0.75 -17.87
C GLU A 16 -6.64 0.77 -17.22
N LEU A 17 -6.77 0.20 -16.02
CA LEU A 17 -8.07 0.02 -15.36
C LEU A 17 -8.75 1.34 -15.01
N VAL A 18 -8.05 2.27 -14.34
CA VAL A 18 -8.63 3.56 -13.96
C VAL A 18 -8.98 4.42 -15.17
N PRO A 19 -8.08 4.60 -16.16
CA PRO A 19 -8.43 5.31 -17.39
C PRO A 19 -9.65 4.69 -18.10
N TRP A 20 -9.68 3.36 -18.26
CA TRP A 20 -10.85 2.68 -18.83
C TRP A 20 -12.13 2.97 -18.03
N ALA A 21 -12.08 2.91 -16.70
CA ALA A 21 -13.25 3.18 -15.87
C ALA A 21 -13.72 4.64 -15.99
N GLN A 22 -12.81 5.60 -16.09
CA GLN A 22 -13.11 7.03 -16.31
C GLN A 22 -13.71 7.30 -17.70
N GLU A 23 -13.34 6.53 -18.72
CA GLU A 23 -13.93 6.63 -20.05
C GLU A 23 -15.34 6.04 -20.12
N ASN A 24 -15.64 5.03 -19.31
CA ASN A 24 -16.89 4.27 -19.38
C ASN A 24 -17.93 4.66 -18.30
N TYR A 25 -17.52 5.38 -17.26
CA TYR A 25 -18.37 5.78 -16.13
C TYR A 25 -18.05 7.19 -15.66
N ASN A 26 -18.97 7.84 -14.95
CA ASN A 26 -18.77 9.17 -14.37
C ASN A 26 -17.88 9.11 -13.11
N ILE A 27 -16.60 8.82 -13.30
CA ILE A 27 -15.58 8.72 -12.25
C ILE A 27 -14.67 9.94 -12.35
N SER A 28 -14.35 10.55 -11.20
CA SER A 28 -13.47 11.73 -11.17
C SER A 28 -12.05 11.40 -11.64
N SER A 29 -11.46 12.32 -12.39
CA SER A 29 -10.03 12.31 -12.73
C SER A 29 -9.16 13.03 -11.70
N ASN A 30 -9.77 13.66 -10.68
CA ASN A 30 -9.02 14.30 -9.59
C ASN A 30 -8.45 13.23 -8.65
N PRO A 31 -7.12 13.11 -8.49
CA PRO A 31 -6.51 12.10 -7.62
C PRO A 31 -6.94 12.22 -6.15
N ALA A 32 -7.33 13.43 -5.72
CA ALA A 32 -7.85 13.69 -4.38
C ALA A 32 -9.21 13.01 -4.11
N HIS A 33 -9.93 12.57 -5.14
CA HIS A 33 -11.19 11.83 -5.02
C HIS A 33 -11.00 10.32 -5.14
N SER A 34 -9.80 9.86 -5.47
CA SER A 34 -9.47 8.44 -5.63
C SER A 34 -8.88 7.89 -4.34
N VAL A 35 -9.41 6.76 -3.87
CA VAL A 35 -8.92 6.03 -2.69
C VAL A 35 -8.51 4.62 -3.06
N LEU A 36 -7.27 4.23 -2.73
CA LEU A 36 -6.84 2.84 -2.75
C LEU A 36 -7.05 2.25 -1.36
N VAL A 37 -7.87 1.20 -1.28
CA VAL A 37 -8.21 0.52 -0.03
C VAL A 37 -7.70 -0.91 -0.09
N GLY A 38 -7.03 -1.37 0.96
CA GLY A 38 -6.70 -2.78 1.09
C GLY A 38 -6.33 -3.18 2.51
N SER A 39 -6.49 -4.46 2.81
CA SER A 39 -6.04 -5.07 4.05
C SER A 39 -4.91 -6.06 3.84
N SER A 40 -4.04 -6.26 4.83
CA SER A 40 -2.93 -7.22 4.74
C SER A 40 -2.01 -6.94 3.54
N SER A 41 -1.76 -7.95 2.69
CA SER A 41 -1.08 -7.76 1.40
C SER A 41 -1.76 -6.73 0.49
N GLY A 42 -3.09 -6.56 0.57
CA GLY A 42 -3.81 -5.50 -0.14
C GLY A 42 -3.47 -4.10 0.36
N GLY A 43 -3.20 -3.92 1.66
CA GLY A 43 -2.76 -2.63 2.22
C GLY A 43 -1.34 -2.26 1.77
N LEU A 44 -0.45 -3.25 1.68
CA LEU A 44 0.86 -3.11 1.06
C LEU A 44 0.71 -2.71 -0.42
N ALA A 45 -0.13 -3.42 -1.18
CA ALA A 45 -0.39 -3.14 -2.58
C ALA A 45 -0.96 -1.73 -2.80
N ALA A 46 -1.96 -1.32 -2.01
CA ALA A 46 -2.54 0.02 -2.06
C ALA A 46 -1.47 1.10 -1.92
N SER A 47 -0.60 0.95 -0.91
CA SER A 47 0.52 1.88 -0.69
C SER A 47 1.50 1.88 -1.87
N PHE A 48 1.86 0.72 -2.41
CA PHE A 48 2.77 0.63 -3.54
C PHE A 48 2.19 1.17 -4.85
N ILE A 49 0.90 0.97 -5.11
CA ILE A 49 0.22 1.54 -6.29
C ILE A 49 0.21 3.07 -6.17
N GLY A 50 -0.09 3.61 -4.97
CA GLY A 50 0.01 5.04 -4.69
C GLY A 50 1.42 5.59 -4.91
N PHE A 51 2.44 4.87 -4.45
CA PHE A 51 3.85 5.22 -4.67
C PHE A 51 4.20 5.34 -6.16
N ARG A 52 3.71 4.43 -7.01
CA ARG A 52 4.00 4.43 -8.45
C ARG A 52 3.12 5.38 -9.26
N HIS A 53 1.89 5.62 -8.81
CA HIS A 53 0.89 6.41 -9.53
C HIS A 53 0.30 7.53 -8.66
N PRO A 54 1.13 8.42 -8.07
CA PRO A 54 0.65 9.49 -7.18
C PRO A 54 -0.20 10.54 -7.92
N LYS A 55 -0.08 10.60 -9.26
CA LYS A 55 -0.92 11.45 -10.13
C LYS A 55 -2.27 10.83 -10.47
N THR A 56 -2.51 9.58 -10.09
CA THR A 56 -3.79 8.87 -10.29
C THR A 56 -4.52 8.68 -8.95
N PHE A 57 -3.76 8.40 -7.89
CA PHE A 57 -4.28 8.16 -6.55
C PHE A 57 -3.58 9.05 -5.53
N ARG A 58 -4.35 9.82 -4.76
CA ARG A 58 -3.82 10.62 -3.65
C ARG A 58 -4.06 9.98 -2.28
N ASN A 59 -5.12 9.18 -2.13
CA ASN A 59 -5.54 8.68 -0.83
C ASN A 59 -5.33 7.18 -0.69
N ILE A 60 -4.73 6.76 0.41
CA ILE A 60 -4.39 5.36 0.71
C ILE A 60 -5.00 4.96 2.05
N LEU A 61 -5.77 3.87 2.07
CA LEU A 61 -6.30 3.24 3.26
C LEU A 61 -5.69 1.83 3.36
N SER A 62 -4.80 1.62 4.33
CA SER A 62 -4.08 0.37 4.53
C SER A 62 -4.40 -0.20 5.91
N GLN A 63 -5.13 -1.31 5.93
CA GLN A 63 -5.55 -1.98 7.15
C GLN A 63 -4.66 -3.19 7.43
N SER A 64 -3.97 -3.22 8.56
CA SER A 64 -3.07 -4.32 8.91
C SER A 64 -2.06 -4.64 7.78
N GLY A 65 -1.54 -3.60 7.12
CA GLY A 65 -0.76 -3.72 5.89
C GLY A 65 0.49 -4.59 6.06
N TYR A 66 0.81 -5.40 5.05
CA TYR A 66 1.93 -6.35 5.13
C TYR A 66 3.30 -5.68 4.88
N TYR A 67 3.65 -4.66 5.66
CA TYR A 67 4.87 -3.86 5.48
C TYR A 67 6.16 -4.59 5.87
N LEU A 68 6.11 -5.76 6.51
CA LEU A 68 7.29 -6.61 6.71
C LEU A 68 7.87 -7.14 5.39
N TRP A 69 7.05 -7.14 4.33
CA TRP A 69 7.39 -7.77 3.07
C TRP A 69 8.70 -7.24 2.46
N TYR A 70 9.43 -8.16 1.83
CA TYR A 70 10.62 -7.89 1.03
C TYR A 70 10.78 -8.96 -0.07
N PRO A 71 11.55 -8.66 -1.13
CA PRO A 71 11.76 -9.58 -2.24
C PRO A 71 12.38 -10.94 -1.90
N GLY A 72 13.03 -11.11 -0.75
CA GLY A 72 13.52 -12.42 -0.31
C GLY A 72 12.46 -13.35 0.27
N TYR A 73 11.21 -12.90 0.41
CA TYR A 73 10.14 -13.76 0.93
C TYR A 73 9.92 -15.00 0.04
N PRO A 74 9.69 -16.20 0.62
CA PRO A 74 9.54 -17.44 -0.14
C PRO A 74 8.52 -17.37 -1.29
N TRP A 75 7.42 -16.64 -1.11
CA TRP A 75 6.38 -16.48 -2.15
C TRP A 75 6.84 -15.67 -3.36
N PHE A 76 7.67 -14.65 -3.13
CA PHE A 76 8.28 -13.88 -4.22
C PHE A 76 9.33 -14.72 -4.95
N GLN A 77 10.18 -15.41 -4.19
CA GLN A 77 11.23 -16.29 -4.72
C GLN A 77 10.65 -17.48 -5.50
N HIS A 78 9.50 -18.00 -5.06
CA HIS A 78 8.72 -18.96 -5.84
C HIS A 78 8.25 -18.34 -7.16
N SER A 79 7.69 -17.13 -7.14
CA SER A 79 7.28 -16.45 -8.38
C SER A 79 8.47 -16.23 -9.34
N LEU A 80 9.65 -15.85 -8.81
CA LEU A 80 10.87 -15.72 -9.59
C LEU A 80 11.27 -17.05 -10.27
N LYS A 81 11.25 -18.17 -9.53
CA LYS A 81 11.57 -19.50 -10.07
C LYS A 81 10.63 -19.93 -11.20
N TYR A 82 9.34 -19.61 -11.10
CA TYR A 82 8.32 -20.10 -12.05
C TYR A 82 8.15 -19.18 -13.27
N TYR A 83 8.28 -17.87 -13.10
CA TYR A 83 8.05 -16.89 -14.17
C TYR A 83 9.34 -16.30 -14.78
N GLY A 84 10.50 -16.56 -14.17
CA GLY A 84 11.79 -16.07 -14.64
C GLY A 84 12.14 -14.66 -14.17
N GLU A 85 13.43 -14.29 -14.33
CA GLU A 85 13.97 -12.99 -13.90
C GLU A 85 13.34 -11.81 -14.65
N ASP A 86 12.98 -11.99 -15.93
CA ASP A 86 12.34 -10.94 -16.74
C ASP A 86 11.03 -10.45 -16.12
N TYR A 87 10.30 -11.34 -15.43
CA TYR A 87 9.05 -11.01 -14.77
C TYR A 87 9.26 -10.09 -13.54
N VAL A 88 10.44 -10.14 -12.91
CA VAL A 88 10.78 -9.37 -11.70
C VAL A 88 12.00 -8.46 -11.88
N ARG A 89 12.30 -8.06 -13.12
CA ARG A 89 13.49 -7.25 -13.48
C ARG A 89 13.64 -5.89 -12.77
N TRP A 90 12.62 -5.46 -12.03
CA TRP A 90 12.60 -4.24 -11.23
C TRP A 90 13.26 -4.40 -9.86
N TRP A 91 13.65 -5.62 -9.51
CA TRP A 91 14.31 -5.99 -8.27
C TRP A 91 15.77 -6.42 -8.51
N SER A 92 16.61 -6.31 -7.47
CA SER A 92 18.00 -6.77 -7.45
C SER A 92 18.35 -7.68 -6.26
N LYS A 93 19.28 -8.63 -6.44
CA LYS A 93 19.77 -9.55 -5.38
C LYS A 93 20.18 -8.89 -4.06
N LYS A 94 20.49 -7.60 -4.05
CA LYS A 94 20.84 -6.86 -2.83
C LYS A 94 19.63 -6.64 -1.93
N GLU A 95 18.46 -6.43 -2.51
CA GLU A 95 17.20 -6.11 -1.82
C GLU A 95 16.53 -7.37 -1.23
N GLU A 96 17.06 -8.56 -1.54
CA GLU A 96 16.57 -9.86 -1.07
C GLU A 96 16.67 -10.03 0.46
N LYS A 97 17.41 -9.15 1.16
CA LYS A 97 17.53 -9.15 2.63
C LYS A 97 16.98 -7.88 3.27
N GLU A 98 16.41 -6.98 2.45
CA GLU A 98 15.95 -5.69 2.91
C GLU A 98 14.49 -5.79 3.34
N GLU A 99 14.28 -6.29 4.56
CA GLU A 99 12.98 -6.23 5.23
C GLU A 99 12.41 -4.81 5.18
N GLU A 100 11.09 -4.72 5.15
CA GLU A 100 10.37 -3.45 5.03
C GLU A 100 10.71 -2.71 3.73
N TRP A 101 10.76 -3.46 2.62
CA TRP A 101 11.23 -2.96 1.33
C TRP A 101 10.44 -1.72 0.88
N LEU A 102 9.12 -1.72 1.04
CA LEU A 102 8.30 -0.56 0.63
C LEU A 102 8.63 0.68 1.45
N THR A 103 8.81 0.54 2.78
CA THR A 103 9.24 1.65 3.65
C THR A 103 10.55 2.26 3.15
N ARG A 104 11.51 1.42 2.74
CA ARG A 104 12.79 1.88 2.16
C ARG A 104 12.61 2.63 0.85
N GLN A 105 11.71 2.20 -0.03
CA GLN A 105 11.41 2.93 -1.26
C GLN A 105 10.88 4.33 -0.99
N TYR A 106 9.98 4.48 -0.02
CA TYR A 106 9.50 5.80 0.41
C TYR A 106 10.60 6.64 1.07
N LEU A 107 11.50 6.03 1.87
CA LEU A 107 12.65 6.74 2.45
C LEU A 107 13.56 7.32 1.36
N GLN A 108 13.82 6.56 0.30
CA GLN A 108 14.70 6.93 -0.81
C GLN A 108 14.07 7.89 -1.83
N SER A 109 12.74 7.99 -1.87
CA SER A 109 12.05 8.88 -2.80
C SER A 109 11.94 10.31 -2.27
N GLU A 110 11.69 11.27 -3.17
CA GLU A 110 11.09 12.55 -2.76
C GLU A 110 9.72 12.33 -2.12
N LYS A 111 9.26 13.32 -1.35
CA LYS A 111 7.91 13.28 -0.76
C LYS A 111 6.86 13.37 -1.88
N LEU A 112 5.97 12.39 -1.92
CA LEU A 112 4.83 12.38 -2.86
C LEU A 112 3.64 13.12 -2.26
N ASP A 113 2.76 13.65 -3.11
CA ASP A 113 1.48 14.20 -2.66
C ASP A 113 0.48 13.07 -2.39
N LEU A 114 0.67 12.37 -1.27
CA LEU A 114 -0.17 11.27 -0.81
C LEU A 114 -0.69 11.53 0.61
N LYS A 115 -1.88 11.02 0.90
CA LYS A 115 -2.55 11.04 2.21
C LYS A 115 -2.87 9.62 2.65
N PHE A 116 -2.57 9.28 3.89
CA PHE A 116 -2.68 7.90 4.40
C PHE A 116 -3.64 7.77 5.58
N TYR A 117 -4.38 6.66 5.62
CA TYR A 117 -5.02 6.11 6.80
C TYR A 117 -4.46 4.72 7.04
N LEU A 118 -3.86 4.51 8.19
CA LEU A 118 -3.21 3.26 8.57
C LEU A 118 -3.82 2.74 9.86
N ASN A 119 -4.07 1.43 9.93
CA ASN A 119 -4.41 0.81 11.21
C ASN A 119 -3.83 -0.59 11.37
N VAL A 120 -3.81 -1.09 12.62
CA VAL A 120 -3.36 -2.44 12.96
C VAL A 120 -3.98 -2.92 14.28
N GLY A 121 -4.28 -4.21 14.38
CA GLY A 121 -4.78 -4.81 15.62
C GLY A 121 -3.68 -5.09 16.64
N HIS A 122 -3.96 -4.88 17.94
CA HIS A 122 -3.01 -5.13 19.04
C HIS A 122 -2.48 -6.58 19.08
N LEU A 123 -3.24 -7.55 18.59
CA LEU A 123 -2.86 -8.96 18.60
C LEU A 123 -1.95 -9.33 17.41
N GLU A 124 -1.69 -8.41 16.48
CA GLU A 124 -0.87 -8.63 15.29
C GLU A 124 0.64 -8.45 15.56
N THR A 125 1.18 -9.27 16.45
CA THR A 125 2.55 -9.11 16.99
C THR A 125 3.66 -9.04 15.95
N ARG A 126 3.46 -9.62 14.76
CA ARG A 126 4.42 -9.55 13.63
C ARG A 126 4.22 -8.34 12.71
N ALA A 127 3.00 -7.83 12.56
CA ALA A 127 2.70 -6.75 11.62
C ALA A 127 2.79 -5.36 12.28
N ILE A 128 2.53 -5.28 13.59
CA ILE A 128 2.45 -4.02 14.32
C ILE A 128 3.76 -3.20 14.24
N LYS A 129 4.92 -3.84 14.40
CA LYS A 129 6.20 -3.13 14.35
C LYS A 129 6.51 -2.57 12.95
N PRO A 130 6.44 -3.34 11.86
CA PRO A 130 6.62 -2.80 10.50
C PRO A 130 5.62 -1.70 10.13
N ILE A 131 4.36 -1.78 10.58
CA ILE A 131 3.37 -0.72 10.36
C ILE A 131 3.73 0.55 11.15
N ARG A 132 4.18 0.42 12.41
CA ARG A 132 4.71 1.53 13.20
C ARG A 132 5.91 2.19 12.53
N ASN A 133 6.86 1.42 12.02
CA ASN A 133 8.00 1.96 11.29
C ASN A 133 7.57 2.71 10.03
N PHE A 134 6.56 2.19 9.30
CA PHE A 134 6.03 2.85 8.11
C PHE A 134 5.33 4.17 8.46
N GLN A 135 4.50 4.22 9.49
CA GLN A 135 3.85 5.47 9.90
C GLN A 135 4.85 6.50 10.46
N GLU A 136 5.88 6.07 11.22
CA GLU A 136 6.96 6.95 11.68
C GLU A 136 7.70 7.58 10.50
N MET A 137 8.01 6.79 9.47
CA MET A 137 8.59 7.31 8.23
C MET A 137 7.68 8.34 7.56
N LEU A 138 6.36 8.10 7.50
CA LEU A 138 5.41 9.07 6.95
C LEU A 138 5.41 10.38 7.75
N GLN A 139 5.45 10.29 9.08
CA GLN A 139 5.52 11.43 9.98
C GLN A 139 6.81 12.24 9.78
N GLU A 140 7.96 11.57 9.74
CA GLU A 140 9.28 12.22 9.54
C GLU A 140 9.39 12.90 8.18
N LYS A 141 8.84 12.29 7.12
CA LYS A 141 8.82 12.87 5.77
C LYS A 141 7.72 13.93 5.60
N GLY A 142 6.86 14.17 6.60
CA GLY A 142 5.81 15.18 6.56
C GLY A 142 4.66 14.86 5.60
N TYR A 143 4.26 13.60 5.52
CA TYR A 143 3.02 13.17 4.87
C TYR A 143 1.81 13.43 5.78
N THR A 144 0.70 13.84 5.18
CA THR A 144 -0.59 13.89 5.87
C THR A 144 -1.07 12.46 6.11
N HIS A 145 -1.18 12.04 7.37
CA HIS A 145 -1.61 10.68 7.68
C HIS A 145 -2.35 10.58 9.02
N PHE A 146 -3.12 9.51 9.16
CA PHE A 146 -3.70 9.06 10.41
C PHE A 146 -3.25 7.62 10.68
N TYR A 147 -2.94 7.32 11.94
CA TYR A 147 -2.55 6.00 12.40
C TYR A 147 -3.32 5.64 13.67
N GLU A 148 -3.89 4.44 13.72
CA GLU A 148 -4.53 3.91 14.93
C GLU A 148 -4.15 2.44 15.17
N GLU A 149 -4.19 2.07 16.44
CA GLU A 149 -4.15 0.67 16.86
C GLU A 149 -5.47 0.32 17.52
N TYR A 150 -6.01 -0.85 17.20
CA TYR A 150 -7.33 -1.25 17.68
C TYR A 150 -7.33 -2.55 18.49
N PRO A 151 -8.30 -2.74 19.40
CA PRO A 151 -8.53 -4.03 20.03
C PRO A 151 -8.95 -5.08 18.99
N GLY A 152 -8.09 -6.08 18.74
CA GLY A 152 -8.37 -7.13 17.77
C GLY A 152 -7.11 -7.69 17.12
N GLY A 153 -7.30 -8.58 16.16
CA GLY A 153 -6.23 -9.18 15.37
C GLY A 153 -6.39 -8.95 13.88
N HIS A 154 -5.81 -9.87 13.09
CA HIS A 154 -5.82 -9.82 11.63
C HIS A 154 -7.14 -10.35 11.05
N GLU A 155 -8.22 -9.58 11.19
CA GLU A 155 -9.59 -10.09 10.95
C GLU A 155 -10.53 -9.14 10.20
N TYR A 156 -11.40 -9.73 9.38
CA TYR A 156 -12.35 -8.99 8.54
C TYR A 156 -13.36 -8.16 9.32
N ILE A 157 -13.75 -8.59 10.53
CA ILE A 157 -14.70 -7.84 11.36
C ILE A 157 -14.09 -6.49 11.74
N ALA A 158 -12.82 -6.47 12.17
CA ALA A 158 -12.11 -5.24 12.47
C ALA A 158 -11.95 -4.38 11.22
N TRP A 159 -11.46 -4.93 10.11
CA TRP A 159 -11.29 -4.16 8.87
C TRP A 159 -12.59 -3.53 8.36
N ARG A 160 -13.69 -4.29 8.40
CA ARG A 160 -15.01 -3.76 8.05
C ARG A 160 -15.44 -2.63 9.00
N THR A 161 -15.13 -2.77 10.29
CA THR A 161 -15.50 -1.79 11.31
C THR A 161 -14.80 -0.46 11.07
N TYR A 162 -13.50 -0.47 10.74
CA TYR A 162 -12.68 0.75 10.58
C TYR A 162 -12.63 1.32 9.15
N LEU A 163 -13.26 0.63 8.18
CA LEU A 163 -13.28 1.07 6.78
C LEU A 163 -14.01 2.42 6.60
N PRO A 164 -15.22 2.63 7.16
CA PRO A 164 -15.92 3.91 7.03
C PRO A 164 -15.13 5.10 7.57
N GLU A 165 -14.47 4.95 8.71
CA GLU A 165 -13.66 5.97 9.39
C GLU A 165 -12.49 6.39 8.50
N GLY A 166 -11.80 5.42 7.90
CA GLY A 166 -10.73 5.69 6.96
C GLY A 166 -11.22 6.41 5.70
N LEU A 167 -12.38 6.05 5.16
CA LEU A 167 -12.96 6.74 4.01
C LEU A 167 -13.38 8.18 4.37
N ILE A 168 -14.00 8.39 5.53
CA ILE A 168 -14.38 9.71 6.03
C ILE A 168 -13.14 10.58 6.22
N TYR A 169 -12.08 10.05 6.85
CA TYR A 169 -10.84 10.78 7.02
C TYR A 169 -10.22 11.20 5.68
N LEU A 170 -10.21 10.31 4.68
CA LEU A 170 -9.53 10.53 3.41
C LEU A 170 -10.31 11.48 2.50
N ILE A 171 -11.60 11.25 2.30
CA ILE A 171 -12.43 11.93 1.28
C ILE A 171 -13.74 12.53 1.82
N GLY A 172 -14.00 12.44 3.12
CA GLY A 172 -15.17 13.09 3.73
C GLY A 172 -15.13 14.61 3.54
N LEU A 173 -16.29 15.20 3.27
CA LEU A 173 -16.44 16.66 3.24
C LEU A 173 -16.17 17.21 4.65
N GLN A 174 -15.26 18.18 4.75
CA GLN A 174 -15.06 19.00 5.95
C GLN A 174 -15.97 20.22 5.91
#